data_AF-A0A369NC76-F1
#
_entry.id   AF-A0A369NC76-F1
#
_cell.length_a   1.000
_cell.length_b   1.000
_cell.length_c   1.000
_cell.angle_alpha   90.00
_cell.angle_beta   90.00
_cell.angle_gamma   90.00
#
_symmetry.space_group_name_H-M   'P 1'
#
loop_
_entity.id
_entity.type
_entity.pdbx_description
1 polymer ?
#
loop_
_entity_poly.entity_id
_entity_poly.type
_entity_poly.pdbx_seq_one_letter_code
_entity_poly.pdbx_strand_id
1 'polypeptide(L)'
;MVTKQDVLDYLTIDDCDDAAGDEMVSRRIERCIKSAEGWIKESVCEQVDMEDALAEELLIKAAGELYENRSFAEKGGINSKATAALNRMAADFAMQLRCKYGGDV
;
A
#
# COMPACT_ATOMS: atom_id res chain seq x y z
N MET A 1 -12.17 -4.33 -4.94
CA MET A 1 -10.84 -5.00 -4.86
C MET A 1 -9.84 -4.20 -5.69
N VAL A 2 -8.79 -3.70 -5.04
CA VAL A 2 -7.72 -2.90 -5.66
C VAL A 2 -6.93 -3.69 -6.71
N THR A 3 -6.71 -3.07 -7.85
CA THR A 3 -6.05 -3.63 -9.03
C THR A 3 -4.67 -3.00 -9.28
N LYS A 4 -3.91 -3.56 -10.24
CA LYS A 4 -2.68 -2.93 -10.76
C LYS A 4 -2.94 -1.49 -11.20
N GLN A 5 -4.04 -1.28 -11.95
CA GLN A 5 -4.34 0.00 -12.56
C GLN A 5 -4.60 1.07 -11.51
N ASP A 6 -5.32 0.75 -10.43
CA ASP A 6 -5.58 1.70 -9.35
C ASP A 6 -4.29 2.23 -8.72
N VAL A 7 -3.26 1.38 -8.62
CA VAL A 7 -1.95 1.77 -8.10
C VAL A 7 -1.13 2.54 -9.14
N LEU A 8 -1.19 2.17 -10.43
CA LEU A 8 -0.55 2.92 -11.51
C LEU A 8 -1.10 4.34 -11.64
N ASP A 9 -2.43 4.47 -11.57
CA ASP A 9 -3.13 5.75 -11.62
C ASP A 9 -2.73 6.64 -10.43
N TYR A 10 -2.64 6.06 -9.22
CA TYR A 10 -2.13 6.75 -8.04
C TYR A 10 -0.68 7.23 -8.21
N LEU A 11 0.16 6.41 -8.83
CA LEU A 11 1.56 6.72 -9.09
C LEU A 11 1.76 7.66 -10.29
N THR A 12 0.69 7.99 -11.03
CA THR A 12 0.75 8.74 -12.29
C THR A 12 1.71 8.11 -13.32
N ILE A 13 1.79 6.78 -13.33
CA ILE A 13 2.59 6.02 -14.29
C ILE A 13 1.65 5.59 -15.41
N ASP A 14 1.86 6.15 -16.60
CA ASP A 14 1.23 5.65 -17.82
C ASP A 14 1.75 4.22 -18.08
N ASP A 15 0.84 3.28 -18.35
CA ASP A 15 1.21 1.90 -18.67
C ASP A 15 2.02 1.91 -19.99
N CYS A 16 3.35 1.83 -19.88
CA CYS A 16 4.23 1.90 -21.04
C CYS A 16 4.17 0.57 -21.81
N ASP A 17 3.83 0.64 -23.11
CA ASP A 17 3.65 -0.47 -24.09
C ASP A 17 4.89 -1.39 -24.33
N ASP A 18 5.94 -1.31 -23.52
CA ASP A 18 7.09 -2.22 -23.62
C ASP A 18 6.81 -3.50 -22.82
N ALA A 19 6.34 -4.55 -23.51
CA ALA A 19 5.87 -5.82 -22.93
C ALA A 19 6.80 -6.48 -21.88
N ALA A 20 8.13 -6.30 -21.97
CA ALA A 20 9.08 -6.84 -20.99
C ALA A 20 9.25 -5.94 -19.74
N GLY A 21 9.10 -4.61 -19.90
CA GLY A 21 9.07 -3.64 -18.81
C GLY A 21 7.76 -3.71 -18.04
N ASP A 22 6.65 -3.84 -18.77
CA ASP A 22 5.30 -3.98 -18.21
C ASP A 22 5.16 -5.24 -17.35
N GLU A 23 5.66 -6.40 -17.78
CA GLU A 23 5.54 -7.62 -16.96
C GLU A 23 6.29 -7.52 -15.63
N MET A 24 7.49 -6.91 -15.63
CA MET A 24 8.25 -6.69 -14.40
C MET A 24 7.61 -5.66 -13.47
N VAL A 25 7.05 -4.58 -14.03
CA VAL A 25 6.32 -3.54 -13.28
C VAL A 25 5.03 -4.12 -12.71
N SER A 26 4.26 -4.84 -13.52
CA SER A 26 3.01 -5.51 -13.15
C SER A 26 3.22 -6.48 -11.98
N ARG A 27 4.15 -7.44 -12.10
CA ARG A 27 4.47 -8.38 -11.02
C ARG A 27 4.94 -7.68 -9.74
N ARG A 28 5.53 -6.50 -9.88
CA ARG A 28 6.03 -5.73 -8.74
C ARG A 28 4.89 -5.02 -8.01
N ILE A 29 4.00 -4.37 -8.74
CA ILE A 29 2.81 -3.71 -8.18
C ILE A 29 1.92 -4.74 -7.48
N GLU A 30 1.71 -5.92 -8.08
CA GLU A 30 0.96 -7.01 -7.45
C GLU A 30 1.57 -7.46 -6.12
N ARG A 31 2.90 -7.53 -6.02
CA ARG A 31 3.58 -7.82 -4.74
C ARG A 31 3.36 -6.70 -3.73
N CYS A 32 3.46 -5.44 -4.14
CA CYS A 32 3.19 -4.30 -3.27
C CYS A 32 1.76 -4.31 -2.73
N ILE A 33 0.76 -4.64 -3.56
CA ILE A 33 -0.64 -4.79 -3.14
C ILE A 33 -0.78 -5.89 -2.09
N LYS A 34 -0.23 -7.10 -2.35
CA LYS A 34 -0.28 -8.20 -1.38
C LYS A 34 0.41 -7.88 -0.06
N SER A 35 1.58 -7.23 -0.11
CA SER A 35 2.30 -6.81 1.09
C SER A 35 1.55 -5.73 1.87
N ALA A 36 0.94 -4.76 1.18
CA ALA A 36 0.12 -3.74 1.79
C ALA A 36 -1.14 -4.32 2.45
N GLU A 37 -1.80 -5.30 1.81
CA GLU A 37 -2.95 -6.00 2.40
C GLU A 37 -2.58 -6.71 3.71
N GLY A 38 -1.48 -7.48 3.70
CA GLY A 38 -0.98 -8.15 4.91
C GLY A 38 -0.66 -7.15 6.02
N TRP A 39 -0.01 -6.06 5.66
CA TRP A 39 0.33 -4.99 6.59
C TRP A 39 -0.91 -4.27 7.18
N ILE A 40 -1.97 -4.03 6.38
CA ILE A 40 -3.23 -3.44 6.87
C ILE A 40 -3.89 -4.37 7.87
N LYS A 41 -3.97 -5.68 7.55
CA LYS A 41 -4.56 -6.69 8.45
C LYS A 41 -3.81 -6.77 9.78
N GLU A 42 -2.48 -6.68 9.76
CA GLU A 42 -1.67 -6.66 10.98
C GLU A 42 -1.77 -5.32 11.76
N SER A 43 -1.82 -4.19 11.06
CA SER A 43 -1.74 -2.85 11.68
C SER A 43 -3.09 -2.31 12.17
N VAL A 44 -4.18 -2.65 11.47
CA VAL A 44 -5.53 -2.18 11.77
C VAL A 44 -6.28 -3.25 12.58
N CYS A 45 -6.71 -4.32 11.91
CA CYS A 45 -7.17 -5.59 12.48
C CYS A 45 -7.33 -6.65 11.37
N GLU A 46 -7.32 -7.93 11.73
CA GLU A 46 -7.45 -9.04 10.77
C GLU A 46 -8.81 -9.07 10.05
N GLN A 47 -9.82 -8.42 10.62
CA GLN A 47 -11.21 -8.42 10.17
C GLN A 47 -11.55 -7.23 9.26
N VAL A 48 -10.58 -6.40 8.88
CA VAL A 48 -10.83 -5.28 7.95
C VAL A 48 -11.40 -5.82 6.65
N ASP A 49 -12.55 -5.27 6.27
CA ASP A 49 -13.12 -5.47 4.96
C ASP A 49 -12.31 -4.69 3.92
N MET A 50 -11.58 -5.41 3.07
CA MET A 50 -10.75 -4.83 2.02
C MET A 50 -11.56 -4.28 0.83
N GLU A 51 -12.88 -4.45 0.83
CA GLU A 51 -13.81 -3.80 -0.11
C GLU A 51 -14.37 -2.48 0.45
N ASP A 52 -14.08 -2.13 1.71
CA ASP A 52 -14.44 -0.84 2.25
C ASP A 52 -13.67 0.28 1.55
N ALA A 53 -14.35 1.35 1.16
CA ALA A 53 -13.74 2.45 0.41
C ALA A 53 -12.49 3.05 1.11
N LEU A 54 -12.47 3.09 2.44
CA LEU A 54 -11.31 3.59 3.19
C LEU A 54 -10.15 2.57 3.21
N ALA A 55 -10.47 1.29 3.25
CA ALA A 55 -9.48 0.22 3.17
C ALA A 55 -8.86 0.14 1.76
N GLU A 56 -9.67 0.32 0.72
CA GLU A 56 -9.20 0.40 -0.67
C GLU A 56 -8.27 1.60 -0.88
N GLU A 57 -8.65 2.80 -0.38
CA GLU A 57 -7.80 3.99 -0.48
C GLU A 57 -6.47 3.81 0.28
N LEU A 58 -6.50 3.23 1.47
CA LEU A 58 -5.29 2.92 2.24
C LEU A 58 -4.41 1.91 1.51
N LEU A 59 -5.01 0.87 0.92
CA LEU A 59 -4.31 -0.17 0.19
C LEU A 59 -3.59 0.41 -1.04
N ILE A 60 -4.25 1.28 -1.80
CA ILE A 60 -3.65 1.97 -2.97
C ILE A 60 -2.45 2.82 -2.53
N LYS A 61 -2.62 3.65 -1.50
CA LYS A 61 -1.55 4.51 -0.97
C LYS A 61 -0.37 3.71 -0.45
N ALA A 62 -0.63 2.68 0.35
CA ALA A 62 0.41 1.82 0.90
C ALA A 62 1.17 1.06 -0.19
N ALA A 63 0.45 0.51 -1.18
CA ALA A 63 1.08 -0.18 -2.30
C ALA A 63 1.94 0.77 -3.16
N GLY A 64 1.45 2.00 -3.43
CA GLY A 64 2.19 3.02 -4.16
C GLY A 64 3.46 3.45 -3.43
N GLU A 65 3.38 3.71 -2.13
CA GLU A 65 4.55 4.06 -1.31
C GLU A 65 5.58 2.92 -1.25
N LEU A 66 5.13 1.66 -1.15
CA LEU A 66 6.04 0.50 -1.23
C LEU A 66 6.70 0.38 -2.62
N TYR A 67 5.99 0.79 -3.67
CA TYR A 67 6.51 0.78 -5.03
C TYR A 67 7.56 1.89 -5.26
N GLU A 68 7.26 3.14 -4.87
CA GLU A 68 8.16 4.30 -5.00
C GLU A 68 9.41 4.17 -4.13
N ASN A 69 9.26 3.70 -2.89
CA ASN A 69 10.37 3.60 -1.93
C ASN A 69 11.25 2.35 -2.15
N ARG A 70 11.69 2.09 -3.39
CA ARG A 70 12.62 1.00 -3.80
C ARG A 70 13.89 0.89 -2.94
N SER A 71 14.27 1.94 -2.20
CA SER A 71 15.41 1.93 -1.30
C SER A 71 15.21 1.13 0.01
N PHE A 72 14.17 0.30 0.14
CA PHE A 72 14.15 -0.71 1.20
C PHE A 72 15.31 -1.71 1.10
N ALA A 73 15.90 -1.92 -0.09
CA ALA A 73 16.95 -2.91 -0.30
C ALA A 73 18.31 -2.36 -0.76
N GLU A 74 18.37 -1.20 -1.44
CA GLU A 74 19.61 -0.83 -2.17
C GLU A 74 20.69 -0.13 -1.32
N LYS A 75 20.41 0.32 -0.10
CA LYS A 75 21.44 0.94 0.78
C LYS A 75 21.25 0.60 2.26
N GLY A 76 21.42 -0.68 2.62
CA GLY A 76 21.84 -1.04 3.98
C GLY A 76 20.90 -0.72 5.14
N GLY A 77 19.59 -0.62 4.89
CA GLY A 77 18.61 -0.47 5.95
C GLY A 77 17.32 0.19 5.46
N ILE A 78 16.24 -0.07 6.20
CA ILE A 78 14.97 0.63 6.08
C ILE A 78 15.25 2.13 5.97
N ASN A 79 14.92 2.77 4.85
CA ASN A 79 15.00 4.23 4.75
C ASN A 79 13.99 4.80 5.76
N SER A 80 14.50 5.26 6.91
CA SER A 80 13.72 5.60 8.10
C SER A 80 12.63 6.64 7.84
N LYS A 81 12.77 7.45 6.79
CA LYS A 81 11.79 8.47 6.39
C LYS A 81 10.57 7.89 5.69
N ALA A 82 10.74 6.93 4.80
CA ALA A 82 9.64 6.27 4.08
C ALA A 82 8.80 5.42 5.04
N THR A 83 9.45 4.65 5.91
CA THR A 83 8.77 3.89 6.96
C THR A 83 8.11 4.79 8.00
N ALA A 84 8.70 5.94 8.35
CA ALA A 84 8.03 6.90 9.23
C ALA A 84 6.79 7.54 8.59
N ALA A 85 6.83 7.83 7.29
CA ALA A 85 5.67 8.36 6.55
C ALA A 85 4.56 7.31 6.43
N LEU A 86 4.93 6.09 6.03
CA LEU A 86 4.04 4.93 6.00
C LEU A 86 3.41 4.67 7.37
N ASN A 87 4.20 4.65 8.45
CA ASN A 87 3.69 4.42 9.80
C ASN A 87 2.78 5.55 10.31
N ARG A 88 2.99 6.80 9.88
CA ARG A 88 2.06 7.91 10.21
C ARG A 88 0.74 7.77 9.46
N MET A 89 0.81 7.51 8.15
CA MET A 89 -0.39 7.22 7.35
C MET A 89 -1.16 6.02 7.91
N ALA A 90 -0.45 4.99 8.36
CA ALA A 90 -1.01 3.84 9.07
C ALA A 90 -1.77 4.22 10.32
N ALA A 91 -1.16 5.04 11.18
CA ALA A 91 -1.75 5.41 12.46
C ALA A 91 -3.04 6.22 12.25
N ASP A 92 -3.04 7.15 11.30
CA ASP A 92 -4.20 7.99 10.99
C ASP A 92 -5.36 7.16 10.42
N PHE A 93 -5.08 6.27 9.47
CA PHE A 93 -6.10 5.39 8.91
C PHE A 93 -6.55 4.30 9.88
N ALA A 94 -5.64 3.72 10.66
CA ALA A 94 -5.98 2.78 11.72
C ALA A 94 -6.88 3.44 12.76
N MET A 95 -6.66 4.71 13.11
CA MET A 95 -7.56 5.45 14.00
C MET A 95 -8.95 5.61 13.38
N GLN A 96 -9.03 6.03 12.11
CA GLN A 96 -10.31 6.19 11.41
C GLN A 96 -11.08 4.87 11.26
N LEU A 97 -10.38 3.80 10.91
CA LEU A 97 -10.94 2.44 10.80
C LEU A 97 -11.34 1.92 12.19
N ARG A 98 -10.55 2.14 13.25
CA ARG A 98 -10.92 1.79 14.63
C ARG A 98 -12.15 2.55 15.13
N CYS A 99 -12.26 3.85 14.83
CA CYS A 99 -13.46 4.63 15.13
C CYS A 99 -14.69 4.11 14.37
N LYS A 100 -14.50 3.58 13.16
CA LYS A 100 -15.58 3.03 12.32
C LYS A 100 -15.99 1.60 12.71
N TYR A 101 -15.03 0.77 13.12
CA TYR A 101 -15.22 -0.65 13.42
C TYR A 101 -15.28 -0.97 14.94
N GLY A 102 -15.20 0.02 15.82
CA GLY A 102 -15.57 -0.10 17.23
C GLY A 102 -14.45 -0.54 18.18
N GLY A 103 -13.25 0.01 18.06
CA GLY A 103 -12.23 -0.15 19.10
C GLY A 103 -12.50 0.78 20.29
N ASP A 104 -13.19 0.30 21.32
CA ASP A 104 -13.12 0.90 22.66
C ASP A 104 -11.66 0.87 23.15
N VAL A 105 -11.24 1.98 23.75
CA VAL A 105 -9.87 2.25 24.26
C VAL A 105 -9.56 1.38 25.48
#